data_AF-A0A496ZLW4-F1
#
_entry.id   AF-A0A496ZLW4-F1
#
_cell.length_a   1.000
_cell.length_b   1.000
_cell.length_c   1.000
_cell.angle_alpha   90.00
_cell.angle_beta   90.00
_cell.angle_gamma   90.00
#
_symmetry.space_group_name_H-M   'P 1'
#
loop_
_entity.id
_entity.type
_entity.pdbx_description
1 polymer ?
#
loop_
_entity_poly.entity_id
_entity_poly.type
_entity_poly.pdbx_seq_one_letter_code
_entity_poly.pdbx_strand_id
1 'polypeptide(L)' 'MIERRSITVNVPEGSNADYYIPDEIANCLFDNGITQEQVITINEKDKDGIYTISIYYIKG' A
#
# COMPACT_ATOMS: atom_id res chain seq x y z
N MET A 1 -3.59 7.40 17.54
CA MET A 1 -2.34 6.61 17.69
C MET A 1 -1.76 6.39 16.29
N ILE A 2 -0.43 6.44 16.08
CA ILE A 2 0.15 6.09 14.77
C ILE A 2 0.20 4.56 14.66
N GLU A 3 -0.38 4.02 13.61
CA GLU A 3 -0.32 2.60 13.27
C GLU A 3 0.41 2.38 11.94
N ARG A 4 0.88 1.15 11.73
CA ARG A 4 1.51 0.70 10.49
C ARG A 4 0.78 -0.52 9.96
N ARG A 5 0.51 -0.52 8.67
CA ARG A 5 0.06 -1.69 7.91
C ARG A 5 1.07 -2.03 6.83
N SER A 6 1.28 -3.32 6.59
CA SER A 6 2.18 -3.81 5.55
C SER A 6 1.43 -4.77 4.64
N ILE A 7 1.55 -4.57 3.34
CA ILE A 7 1.04 -5.50 2.32
C ILE A 7 2.17 -5.94 1.41
N THR A 8 2.03 -7.13 0.84
CA THR A 8 2.94 -7.68 -0.16
C THR A 8 2.16 -7.79 -1.46
N VAL A 9 2.65 -7.12 -2.50
CA VAL A 9 2.04 -7.06 -3.82
C VAL A 9 2.96 -7.76 -4.80
N ASN A 10 2.43 -8.76 -5.50
CA ASN A 10 3.12 -9.42 -6.60
C ASN A 10 2.55 -8.86 -7.90
N VAL A 11 3.33 -8.03 -8.61
CA VAL A 11 2.85 -7.42 -9.86
C VAL A 11 2.82 -8.51 -10.94
N PRO A 12 1.65 -8.80 -11.54
CA PRO A 12 1.55 -9.85 -12.55
C PRO A 12 2.45 -9.58 -13.76
N GLU A 13 2.98 -10.64 -14.37
CA GLU A 13 3.77 -10.52 -15.59
C GLU A 13 2.99 -9.80 -16.69
N GLY A 14 3.63 -8.81 -17.34
CA GLY A 14 2.99 -7.97 -18.34
C GLY A 14 2.12 -6.82 -17.80
N SER A 15 1.96 -6.71 -16.47
CA SER A 15 1.32 -5.55 -15.85
C SER A 15 2.33 -4.42 -15.61
N ASN A 16 1.84 -3.18 -15.61
CA ASN A 16 2.65 -2.04 -15.23
C ASN A 16 2.49 -1.77 -13.73
N ALA A 17 3.61 -1.85 -13.00
CA ALA A 17 3.67 -1.61 -11.56
C ALA A 17 3.15 -0.21 -11.17
N ASP A 18 3.36 0.81 -12.00
CA ASP A 18 2.94 2.20 -11.75
C ASP A 18 1.41 2.36 -11.66
N TYR A 19 0.65 1.43 -12.24
CA TYR A 19 -0.82 1.40 -12.12
C TYR A 19 -1.30 0.36 -11.12
N TYR A 20 -0.63 -0.79 -11.06
CA TYR A 20 -1.05 -1.90 -10.20
C TYR A 20 -0.85 -1.60 -8.71
N ILE A 21 0.27 -0.99 -8.34
CA ILE A 21 0.60 -0.70 -6.92
C ILE A 21 -0.38 0.31 -6.31
N PRO A 22 -0.71 1.45 -6.96
CA PRO A 22 -1.72 2.38 -6.45
C PRO A 22 -3.10 1.74 -6.22
N ASP A 23 -3.54 0.84 -7.10
CA ASP A 23 -4.82 0.14 -6.95
C ASP A 23 -4.82 -0.77 -5.71
N GLU A 24 -3.75 -1.52 -5.50
CA GLU A 24 -3.58 -2.38 -4.32
C GLU A 24 -3.51 -1.57 -3.02
N ILE A 25 -2.87 -0.40 -3.04
CA ILE A 25 -2.87 0.54 -1.92
C ILE A 25 -4.30 1.03 -1.64
N ALA A 26 -5.03 1.46 -2.66
CA ALA A 26 -6.39 1.97 -2.51
C ALA A 26 -7.34 0.91 -1.94
N ASN A 27 -7.25 -0.33 -2.44
CA ASN A 27 -8.00 -1.47 -1.91
C ASN A 27 -7.67 -1.74 -0.44
N CYS A 28 -6.37 -1.75 -0.09
CA CYS A 28 -5.93 -1.93 1.30
C CYS A 28 -6.45 -0.83 2.23
N LEU A 29 -6.47 0.43 1.79
CA LEU A 29 -7.03 1.54 2.57
C LEU A 29 -8.55 1.36 2.77
N PHE A 30 -9.27 1.04 1.69
CA PHE A 30 -10.72 0.84 1.69
C PHE A 30 -11.14 -0.32 2.62
N ASP A 31 -10.53 -1.50 2.47
CA ASP A 31 -10.84 -2.69 3.26
C ASP A 31 -10.61 -2.50 4.76
N ASN A 32 -9.79 -1.52 5.12
CA ASN A 32 -9.43 -1.23 6.51
C ASN A 32 -10.05 0.06 7.04
N GLY A 33 -10.92 0.70 6.26
CA GLY A 33 -11.58 1.94 6.64
C GLY A 33 -10.58 3.07 6.92
N ILE A 34 -9.42 3.05 6.27
CA ILE A 34 -8.38 4.08 6.41
C ILE A 34 -8.62 5.13 5.32
N THR A 35 -8.91 6.36 5.71
CA THR A 35 -9.05 7.45 4.75
C THR A 35 -7.69 7.99 4.34
N GLN A 36 -7.62 8.61 3.16
CA GLN A 36 -6.38 9.22 2.67
C GLN A 36 -5.85 10.31 3.63
N GLU A 37 -6.74 11.03 4.32
CA GLU A 37 -6.37 12.05 5.32
C GLU A 37 -5.69 11.46 6.55
N GLN A 38 -5.95 10.19 6.86
CA GLN A 38 -5.28 9.48 7.94
C GLN A 38 -3.88 9.02 7.54
N VAL A 39 -3.58 8.88 6.24
CA VAL A 39 -2.29 8.40 5.75
C VAL A 39 -1.23 9.47 5.95
N ILE A 40 -0.17 9.09 6.68
CA ILE A 40 0.99 9.93 6.93
C ILE A 40 2.02 9.73 5.81
N THR A 41 2.32 8.48 5.51
CA THR A 41 3.31 8.13 4.49
C THR A 41 3.13 6.69 4.02
N ILE A 42 3.53 6.45 2.77
CA ILE A 42 3.56 5.14 2.14
C ILE A 42 4.99 4.91 1.68
N ASN A 43 5.56 3.78 2.07
CA ASN A 43 6.91 3.38 1.68
C ASN A 43 6.82 2.08 0.89
N GLU A 44 7.42 2.08 -0.29
CA GLU A 44 7.46 0.94 -1.20
C GLU A 44 8.87 0.35 -1.24
N LYS A 45 8.96 -0.98 -1.20
CA LYS A 45 10.23 -1.69 -1.37
C LYS A 45 10.04 -2.84 -2.34
N ASP A 46 10.67 -2.73 -3.50
CA ASP A 46 10.77 -3.80 -4.49
C ASP A 46 11.89 -4.78 -4.12
N LYS A 47 11.62 -6.06 -4.34
CA LYS A 47 12.60 -7.12 -4.43
C LYS A 47 12.12 -8.17 -5.43
N ASP A 48 12.79 -8.24 -6.57
CA ASP A 48 12.55 -9.25 -7.62
C ASP A 48 11.08 -9.25 -8.13
N GLY A 49 10.46 -8.07 -8.28
CA GLY A 49 9.06 -7.93 -8.75
C GLY A 49 8.01 -8.12 -7.66
N ILE A 50 8.45 -8.31 -6.41
CA ILE A 50 7.59 -8.40 -5.23
C ILE A 50 7.76 -7.11 -4.42
N TYR A 51 6.67 -6.36 -4.30
CA TYR A 51 6.64 -5.07 -3.61
C TYR A 51 6.12 -5.24 -2.19
N THR A 52 6.90 -4.78 -1.22
CA THR A 52 6.44 -4.62 0.16
C THR A 52 6.06 -3.16 0.38
N ILE A 53 4.79 -2.91 0.68
CA ILE A 53 4.24 -1.56 0.86
C ILE A 53 3.91 -1.38 2.33
N SER A 54 4.50 -0.37 2.96
CA SER A 54 4.26 0.01 4.35
C SER A 54 3.52 1.33 4.42
N ILE A 55 2.28 1.28 4.90
CA ILE A 55 1.38 2.41 5.06
C ILE A 55 1.37 2.80 6.54
N TYR A 56 1.75 4.04 6.84
CA TYR A 56 1.67 4.62 8.18
C TYR A 56 0.49 5.57 8.23
N TYR A 57 -0.38 5.43 9.23
CA TYR A 57 -1.61 6.21 9.32
C TYR A 57 -1.98 6.54 10.77
N ILE A 58 -2.78 7.58 10.93
CA ILE A 58 -3.37 7.98 12.21
C ILE A 58 -4.67 7.21 12.40
N LYS A 59 -4.71 6.34 13.41
CA LYS A 59 -5.96 5.74 13.87
C LYS A 59 -6.68 6.70 14.80
N GLY A 60 -7.94 6.99 14.44
CA GLY A 60 -8.89 7.76 15.25
C GLY A 60 -9.33 7.02 16.51
#